data_AF-A0A380FGP2-F1
#
_entry.id   AF-A0A380FGP2-F1
#
_cell.length_a   1.000
_cell.length_b   1.000
_cell.length_c   1.000
_cell.angle_alpha   90.00
_cell.angle_beta   90.00
_cell.angle_gamma   90.00
#
_symmetry.space_group_name_H-M   'P 1'
#
loop_
_entity.id
_entity.type
_entity.pdbx_description
1 polymer ?
#
loop_
_entity_poly.entity_id
_entity_poly.type
_entity_poly.pdbx_seq_one_letter_code
_entity_poly.pdbx_strand_id
1 'polypeptide(L)' 'MINIPRGTQDILPEETKKWRYIETKLDELMEFYNYQEIRTPIFESTELFARGVGGSTDVVSKGNVYLY' A
#
# COMPACT_ATOMS: atom_id res chain seq x y z
N MET A 1 -2.34 16.62 22.39
CA MET A 1 -3.24 15.62 21.79
C MET A 1 -2.65 15.25 20.45
N ILE A 2 -2.33 13.98 20.21
CA ILE A 2 -1.76 13.53 18.92
C ILE A 2 -2.91 13.43 17.92
N ASN A 3 -2.81 14.14 16.80
CA ASN A 3 -3.80 14.07 15.72
C ASN A 3 -3.35 13.03 14.69
N ILE A 4 -4.22 12.07 14.41
CA ILE A 4 -4.03 11.09 13.33
C ILE A 4 -4.05 11.86 12.00
N PRO A 5 -3.04 11.69 11.13
CA PRO A 5 -3.04 12.31 9.81
C PRO A 5 -4.31 11.95 9.03
N ARG A 6 -4.95 12.94 8.41
CA ARG A 6 -6.10 12.69 7.54
C ARG A 6 -5.70 11.70 6.43
N GLY A 7 -6.57 10.72 6.18
CA GLY A 7 -6.32 9.65 5.23
C GLY A 7 -5.58 8.43 5.81
N THR A 8 -5.27 8.42 7.11
CA THR A 8 -4.71 7.25 7.79
C THR A 8 -5.69 6.73 8.85
N GLN A 9 -5.71 5.42 9.05
CA GLN A 9 -6.47 4.75 10.09
C GLN A 9 -5.66 3.57 10.63
N ASP A 10 -5.66 3.40 11.94
CA ASP A 10 -5.09 2.21 12.57
C ASP A 10 -5.99 1.00 12.28
N ILE A 11 -5.41 -0.10 11.82
CA ILE A 11 -6.13 -1.38 11.70
C ILE A 11 -5.97 -2.12 13.02
N LEU A 12 -7.05 -2.20 13.80
CA LEU A 12 -7.02 -2.79 15.13
C LEU A 12 -7.03 -4.33 15.06
N PRO A 13 -6.61 -5.05 16.12
CA PRO A 13 -6.52 -6.52 16.11
C PRO A 13 -7.82 -7.25 15.71
N GLU A 14 -8.98 -6.66 16.01
CA GLU A 14 -10.29 -7.19 15.61
C GLU A 14 -10.54 -7.07 14.11
N GLU A 15 -10.04 -6.01 13.48
CA GLU A 15 -10.11 -5.77 12.04
C GLU A 15 -9.04 -6.56 11.29
N THR A 16 -7.84 -6.71 11.88
CA THR A 16 -6.70 -7.46 11.31
C THR A 16 -7.12 -8.88 10.90
N LYS A 17 -8.04 -9.52 11.62
CA LYS A 17 -8.54 -10.87 11.28
C LYS A 17 -9.19 -10.93 9.90
N LYS A 18 -9.94 -9.88 9.51
CA LYS A 18 -10.60 -9.82 8.20
C LYS A 18 -9.59 -9.58 7.09
N TRP A 19 -8.61 -8.71 7.33
CA TRP A 19 -7.50 -8.46 6.39
C TRP A 19 -6.72 -9.74 6.11
N ARG A 20 -6.26 -10.43 7.15
CA ARG A 20 -5.54 -11.70 7.00
C ARG A 20 -6.34 -12.76 6.26
N TYR A 21 -7.65 -12.84 6.49
CA TYR A 21 -8.50 -13.78 5.75
C TYR A 21 -8.47 -13.50 4.23
N ILE A 22 -8.56 -12.23 3.82
CA ILE A 22 -8.51 -11.84 2.41
C ILE A 22 -7.12 -12.09 1.82
N GLU A 23 -6.06 -11.69 2.53
CA GLU A 23 -4.66 -11.92 2.14
C GLU A 23 -4.39 -13.41 1.93
N THR A 24 -4.78 -14.27 2.87
CA THR A 24 -4.61 -15.73 2.74
C THR A 24 -5.34 -16.28 1.52
N LYS A 25 -6.54 -15.79 1.20
CA LYS A 25 -7.28 -16.23 0.01
C LYS A 25 -6.61 -15.76 -1.28
N LEU A 26 -6.00 -14.58 -1.27
CA LEU A 26 -5.25 -14.06 -2.40
C LEU A 26 -3.97 -14.87 -2.64
N ASP A 27 -3.23 -15.20 -1.57
CA ASP A 27 -2.00 -15.98 -1.62
C ASP A 27 -2.27 -17.38 -2.20
N GLU A 28 -3.30 -18.07 -1.68
CA GLU A 28 -3.74 -19.38 -2.19
C GLU A 28 -4.08 -19.32 -3.70
N LEU A 29 -4.74 -18.25 -4.15
CA LEU A 29 -5.11 -18.06 -5.55
C LEU A 29 -3.88 -17.79 -6.42
N MET A 30 -2.97 -16.92 -5.98
CA MET A 30 -1.75 -16.59 -6.71
C MET A 30 -0.84 -17.81 -6.86
N GLU A 31 -0.69 -18.60 -5.79
CA GLU A 31 0.06 -19.86 -5.82
C GLU A 31 -0.53 -20.85 -6.81
N PHE A 32 -1.87 -20.99 -6.84
CA PHE A 32 -2.55 -21.87 -7.80
C PHE A 32 -2.24 -21.50 -9.27
N TYR A 33 -2.08 -20.22 -9.57
CA TYR A 33 -1.70 -19.72 -10.89
C TYR A 33 -0.19 -19.52 -11.07
N ASN A 34 0.64 -19.99 -10.14
CA ASN A 34 2.10 -19.90 -10.17
C ASN A 34 2.64 -18.45 -10.28
N TYR A 35 1.90 -17.49 -9.74
CA TYR A 35 2.43 -16.15 -9.47
C TYR A 35 3.28 -16.17 -8.20
N GLN A 36 4.28 -15.29 -8.14
CA GLN A 36 5.19 -15.17 -7.01
C GLN A 36 5.08 -13.76 -6.43
N GLU A 37 5.07 -13.67 -5.09
CA GLU A 37 5.02 -12.39 -4.40
C GLU A 37 6.28 -11.57 -4.67
N ILE A 38 6.11 -10.28 -4.97
CA ILE A 38 7.19 -9.29 -5.02
C ILE A 38 6.87 -8.22 -3.99
N ARG A 39 7.74 -8.05 -2.98
CA ARG A 39 7.63 -6.97 -2.00
C ARG A 39 8.51 -5.81 -2.39
N THR A 40 7.91 -4.66 -2.68
CA THR A 40 8.62 -3.43 -2.96
C THR A 40 8.81 -2.60 -1.68
N PRO A 41 9.78 -1.67 -1.66
CA PRO A 41 9.88 -0.68 -0.59
C PRO A 41 8.58 0.11 -0.39
N ILE A 42 8.25 0.43 0.87
CA ILE A 42 7.06 1.23 1.25
C ILE A 42 7.18 2.69 0.78
N PHE A 43 8.41 3.14 0.54
CA PHE A 43 8.71 4.48 0.10
C PHE A 43 9.68 4.44 -1.06
N GLU A 44 9.46 5.31 -2.04
CA GLU A 44 10.25 5.37 -3.28
C GLU A 44 10.51 6.83 -3.68
N SER A 45 11.53 7.04 -4.52
CA SER A 45 11.87 8.38 -5.02
C SER A 45 10.71 8.98 -5.81
N THR A 46 10.42 10.26 -5.55
CA THR A 46 9.39 11.04 -6.28
C THR A 46 9.51 10.94 -7.80
N GLU A 47 10.72 10.85 -8.33
CA GLU A 47 10.97 10.78 -9.77
C GLU A 47 10.41 9.50 -10.42
N LEU A 48 10.34 8.39 -9.68
CA LEU A 48 9.81 7.12 -10.19
C LEU A 48 8.30 7.22 -10.51
N PHE A 49 7.56 8.01 -9.73
CA PHE A 49 6.11 8.19 -9.90
C PHE A 49 5.76 9.26 -10.92
N ALA A 50 6.53 10.36 -10.95
CA ALA A 50 6.33 11.46 -11.89
C ALA A 50 6.40 11.02 -13.37
N ARG A 51 7.07 9.89 -13.65
CA ARG A 51 7.20 9.31 -14.99
C ARG A 51 6.09 8.32 -15.34
N GLY A 52 5.51 7.64 -14.36
CA GLY A 52 4.57 6.52 -14.57
C GLY A 52 3.10 6.90 -14.49
N VAL A 53 2.78 7.97 -13.76
CA VAL A 53 1.40 8.36 -13.48
C VAL A 53 1.19 9.75 -14.07
N GLY A 54 0.51 9.84 -15.22
CA GLY A 54 0.22 11.11 -15.88
C GLY A 54 -0.40 12.10 -14.89
N GLY A 55 0.00 13.37 -14.97
CA GLY A 55 -0.01 14.38 -13.89
C GLY A 55 -1.35 14.82 -13.27
N SER A 56 -2.34 13.93 -13.18
CA SER A 56 -3.68 14.15 -12.62
C SER A 56 -4.06 13.18 -11.50
N THR A 57 -3.12 12.48 -10.88
CA THR A 57 -3.43 11.53 -9.79
C THR A 57 -3.25 12.13 -8.40
N ASP A 58 -4.14 11.75 -7.48
CA ASP A 58 -4.22 12.13 -6.06
C ASP A 58 -3.06 11.56 -5.22
N VAL A 59 -1.82 11.65 -5.70
CA VAL A 59 -0.64 11.16 -4.98
C VAL A 59 -0.22 12.21 -3.96
N VAL A 60 -0.42 11.91 -2.68
CA VAL A 60 -0.12 12.82 -1.58
C VAL A 60 1.40 12.81 -1.29
N SER A 61 2.04 13.97 -1.37
CA SER A 61 3.47 14.14 -1.04
C SER A 61 3.70 14.39 0.44
N LYS A 62 4.71 13.75 1.04
CA LYS A 62 5.26 14.13 2.36
C LYS A 62 6.79 14.22 2.27
N GLY A 63 7.29 15.25 1.58
CA GLY A 63 8.73 15.42 1.22
C GLY A 63 9.05 14.89 -0.19
N ASN A 64 10.34 14.69 -0.51
CA ASN A 64 10.82 14.15 -1.81
C ASN A 64 10.56 12.63 -1.98
N VAL A 65 9.53 12.12 -1.31
CA VAL A 65 9.22 10.70 -1.18
C VAL A 65 7.70 10.54 -1.21
N TYR A 66 7.22 9.58 -1.99
CA TYR A 66 5.82 9.15 -1.96
C TYR A 66 5.68 7.87 -1.12
N LEU A 67 4.58 7.80 -0.38
CA LEU A 67 4.12 6.62 0.34
C LEU A 67 2.96 6.03 -0.46
N TYR A 68 2.94 4.70 -0.58
CA TYR A 68 1.80 3.97 -1.14
C TYR A 68 0.63 3.92 -0.15
#